data_AF-A0A7Y3HXA8-F1
#
_entry.id   AF-A0A7Y3HXA8-F1
#
_cell.length_a   1.000
_cell.length_b   1.000
_cell.length_c   1.000
_cell.angle_alpha   90.00
_cell.angle_beta   90.00
_cell.angle_gamma   90.00
#
_symmetry.space_group_name_H-M   'P 1'
#
loop_
_entity.id
_entity.type
_entity.pdbx_description
1 polymer ?
#
loop_
_entity_poly.entity_id
_entity_poly.type
_entity_poly.pdbx_seq_one_letter_code
_entity_poly.pdbx_strand_id
1 'polypeptide(L)'
;MKNLLLSLAMLFVSASIFAQLYVTPNTTTSSDSYIYVQDEVLFVEQDINLVENTNDATTEASIYLRDQAQLVQGTTSSANSGTGYISVFQDSNSDAYDYNYWASPVGNPTSTGNRSFGIARVNDSISLTESQLANTTSGYNGWSSPLTVSTRWFFRWNPTTQRWLWNGTGNVVPVGYGFIMKGTDVTVHGDPFTDPQNQLYDFRGRPNNGDITVPVQAGVVATDGNTYNFTLTGNPYPSALDLKDVFYDADNTEIDSFRYWDEDRSINSHYYVDNKGGYGTWIPGPQADDLNPGVYTVPTFFNYDHSGNQGGSTGMMGAAFERRFAPIGQGFMVVANSTGSIIIKNVH
;
A
#
# COMPACT_ATOMS: atom_id res chain seq x y z
N MET A 1 -10.51 -14.34 -66.25
CA MET A 1 -10.12 -14.57 -64.84
C MET A 1 -8.93 -13.66 -64.49
N LYS A 2 -9.14 -12.36 -64.25
CA LYS A 2 -8.03 -11.44 -63.86
C LYS A 2 -8.38 -10.39 -62.79
N ASN A 3 -9.64 -10.29 -62.36
CA ASN A 3 -10.07 -9.23 -61.44
C ASN A 3 -10.58 -9.76 -60.08
N LEU A 4 -10.41 -11.04 -59.78
CA LEU A 4 -10.89 -11.64 -58.52
C LEU A 4 -9.84 -11.70 -57.41
N LEU A 5 -8.57 -11.42 -57.73
CA LEU A 5 -7.45 -11.52 -56.79
C LEU A 5 -7.29 -10.27 -55.91
N LEU A 6 -7.74 -9.09 -56.37
CA LEU A 6 -7.63 -7.86 -55.60
C LEU A 6 -8.71 -7.75 -54.50
N SER A 7 -9.88 -8.36 -54.72
CA SER A 7 -10.99 -8.37 -53.76
C SER A 7 -10.76 -9.33 -52.59
N LEU A 8 -9.93 -10.37 -52.78
CA LEU A 8 -9.61 -11.35 -51.74
C LEU A 8 -8.44 -10.91 -50.84
N ALA A 9 -7.61 -9.98 -51.31
CA ALA A 9 -6.47 -9.43 -50.55
C ALA A 9 -6.89 -8.38 -49.49
N MET A 10 -8.09 -7.81 -49.57
CA MET A 10 -8.62 -6.87 -48.57
C MET A 10 -9.27 -7.54 -47.36
N LEU A 11 -9.37 -8.88 -47.33
CA LEU A 11 -10.08 -9.62 -46.26
C LEU A 11 -9.14 -10.28 -45.24
N PHE A 12 -7.87 -9.83 -45.17
CA PHE A 12 -6.91 -10.23 -44.14
C PHE A 12 -6.42 -9.02 -43.33
N VAL A 13 -7.36 -8.18 -42.89
CA VAL A 13 -7.06 -7.29 -41.75
C VAL A 13 -7.12 -8.17 -40.51
N SER A 14 -5.98 -8.74 -40.13
CA SER A 14 -5.79 -9.24 -38.77
C SER A 14 -5.88 -8.03 -37.84
N ALA A 15 -7.06 -7.79 -37.27
CA ALA A 15 -7.19 -6.88 -36.16
C ALA A 15 -6.47 -7.54 -34.97
N SER A 16 -5.28 -7.04 -34.65
CA SER A 16 -4.70 -7.27 -33.33
C SER A 16 -5.61 -6.57 -32.33
N ILE A 17 -6.47 -7.33 -31.65
CA ILE A 17 -7.23 -6.81 -30.51
C ILE A 17 -6.24 -6.76 -29.35
N PHE A 18 -5.78 -5.57 -29.00
CA PHE A 18 -5.03 -5.34 -27.78
C PHE A 18 -6.03 -5.39 -26.61
N ALA A 19 -5.82 -6.29 -25.65
CA ALA A 19 -6.67 -6.40 -24.47
C ALA A 19 -6.31 -5.30 -23.47
N GLN A 20 -6.80 -4.09 -23.72
CA GLN A 20 -6.81 -2.95 -22.80
C GLN A 20 -8.16 -2.92 -22.06
N LEU A 21 -8.16 -2.67 -20.75
CA LEU A 21 -9.41 -2.49 -20.01
C LEU A 21 -9.83 -1.02 -20.07
N TYR A 22 -11.00 -0.75 -20.66
CA TYR A 22 -11.56 0.60 -20.72
C TYR A 22 -12.92 0.63 -20.02
N VAL A 23 -13.03 1.45 -18.96
CA VAL A 23 -14.30 1.68 -18.24
C VAL A 23 -14.65 3.14 -18.35
N THR A 24 -15.85 3.42 -18.88
CA THR A 24 -16.35 4.78 -19.07
C THR A 24 -17.79 4.90 -18.62
N PRO A 25 -18.22 6.06 -18.12
CA PRO A 25 -19.62 6.30 -17.78
C PRO A 25 -20.54 6.06 -18.97
N ASN A 26 -21.76 5.60 -18.69
CA ASN A 26 -22.79 5.53 -19.72
C ASN A 26 -23.22 6.94 -20.10
N THR A 27 -23.01 7.34 -21.35
CA THR A 27 -23.36 8.67 -21.84
C THR A 27 -24.83 8.82 -22.24
N THR A 28 -25.61 7.74 -22.18
CA THR A 28 -26.99 7.68 -22.70
C THR A 28 -28.05 7.50 -21.63
N THR A 29 -27.67 6.91 -20.49
CA THR A 29 -28.53 6.75 -19.31
C THR A 29 -27.95 7.53 -18.15
N SER A 30 -28.77 7.89 -17.17
CA SER A 30 -28.32 8.51 -15.92
C SER A 30 -27.69 7.51 -14.94
N SER A 31 -27.26 6.33 -15.42
CA SER A 31 -26.69 5.27 -14.60
C SER A 31 -25.21 5.14 -14.88
N ASP A 32 -24.40 5.24 -13.83
CA ASP A 32 -22.96 5.02 -13.93
C ASP A 32 -22.60 3.59 -14.36
N SER A 33 -21.38 3.42 -14.85
CA SER A 33 -20.85 2.13 -15.28
C SER A 33 -19.55 1.86 -14.57
N TYR A 34 -19.48 0.73 -13.87
CA TYR A 34 -18.34 0.33 -13.07
C TYR A 34 -18.21 -1.20 -13.06
N ILE A 35 -17.03 -1.67 -12.69
CA ILE A 35 -16.77 -3.09 -12.42
C ILE A 35 -16.77 -3.28 -10.91
N TYR A 36 -17.53 -4.24 -10.41
CA TYR A 36 -17.53 -4.61 -9.00
C TYR A 36 -16.95 -6.02 -8.86
N VAL A 37 -15.84 -6.13 -8.15
CA VAL A 37 -15.11 -7.39 -7.92
C VAL A 37 -15.14 -7.70 -6.44
N GLN A 38 -15.54 -8.93 -6.11
CA GLN A 38 -15.66 -9.41 -4.73
C GLN A 38 -15.08 -10.81 -4.66
N ASP A 39 -14.12 -11.03 -3.75
CA ASP A 39 -13.45 -12.33 -3.54
C ASP A 39 -12.93 -12.99 -4.83
N GLU A 40 -12.48 -12.17 -5.78
CA GLU A 40 -12.07 -12.61 -7.11
C GLU A 40 -10.87 -11.81 -7.63
N VAL A 41 -10.17 -12.37 -8.61
CA VAL A 41 -9.04 -11.72 -9.28
C VAL A 41 -9.51 -11.16 -10.63
N LEU A 42 -9.44 -9.84 -10.78
CA LEU A 42 -9.56 -9.16 -12.07
C LEU A 42 -8.17 -9.08 -12.71
N PHE A 43 -7.96 -9.84 -13.78
CA PHE A 43 -6.71 -9.84 -14.54
C PHE A 43 -6.80 -8.94 -15.79
N VAL A 44 -5.81 -8.07 -15.99
CA VAL A 44 -5.69 -7.22 -17.19
C VAL A 44 -4.28 -7.30 -17.76
N GLU A 45 -4.11 -7.79 -18.99
CA GLU A 45 -2.78 -8.00 -19.58
C GLU A 45 -2.00 -6.69 -19.84
N GLN A 46 -2.70 -5.62 -20.24
CA GLN A 46 -2.09 -4.34 -20.63
C GLN A 46 -2.60 -3.17 -19.76
N ASP A 47 -2.66 -1.96 -20.31
CA ASP A 47 -3.08 -0.77 -19.57
C ASP A 47 -4.58 -0.77 -19.26
N ILE A 48 -4.88 -0.09 -18.17
CA ILE A 48 -6.23 0.23 -17.74
C ILE A 48 -6.44 1.73 -18.00
N ASN A 49 -7.54 2.06 -18.69
CA ASN A 49 -7.98 3.42 -18.93
C ASN A 49 -9.37 3.61 -18.32
N LEU A 50 -9.45 4.45 -17.29
CA LEU A 50 -10.66 4.66 -16.50
C LEU A 50 -11.17 6.08 -16.68
N VAL A 51 -12.48 6.25 -16.82
CA VAL A 51 -13.12 7.57 -16.76
C VAL A 51 -14.00 7.62 -15.52
N GLU A 52 -13.88 8.70 -14.77
CA GLU A 52 -14.64 8.94 -13.54
C GLU A 52 -16.14 9.00 -13.83
N ASN A 53 -16.93 8.33 -12.99
CA ASN A 53 -18.38 8.39 -13.02
C ASN A 53 -18.88 9.70 -12.41
N THR A 54 -19.84 10.35 -13.06
CA THR A 54 -20.31 11.69 -12.69
C THR A 54 -21.82 11.80 -12.53
N ASN A 55 -22.58 10.71 -12.75
CA ASN A 55 -24.04 10.78 -12.65
C ASN A 55 -24.53 10.61 -11.21
N ASP A 56 -23.86 9.77 -10.41
CA ASP A 56 -24.20 9.47 -9.03
C ASP A 56 -22.95 9.47 -8.13
N ALA A 57 -22.97 10.32 -7.09
CA ALA A 57 -21.88 10.45 -6.12
C ALA A 57 -21.63 9.16 -5.30
N THR A 58 -22.57 8.21 -5.33
CA THR A 58 -22.43 6.92 -4.65
C THR A 58 -21.70 5.87 -5.48
N THR A 59 -21.42 6.15 -6.76
CA THR A 59 -20.81 5.21 -7.72
C THR A 59 -19.66 5.79 -8.55
N GLU A 60 -18.93 6.77 -7.99
CA GLU A 60 -17.91 7.55 -8.72
C GLU A 60 -16.69 6.72 -9.20
N ALA A 61 -16.32 5.65 -8.49
CA ALA A 61 -15.17 4.82 -8.86
C ALA A 61 -15.51 3.92 -10.06
N SER A 62 -14.51 3.68 -10.91
CA SER A 62 -14.69 2.85 -12.11
C SER A 62 -14.55 1.36 -11.82
N ILE A 63 -13.80 1.00 -10.76
CA ILE A 63 -13.63 -0.39 -10.30
C ILE A 63 -13.66 -0.42 -8.78
N TYR A 64 -14.42 -1.36 -8.21
CA TYR A 64 -14.52 -1.61 -6.78
C TYR A 64 -13.91 -2.98 -6.45
N LEU A 65 -12.94 -3.02 -5.53
CA LEU A 65 -12.36 -4.25 -5.01
C LEU A 65 -12.85 -4.47 -3.57
N ARG A 66 -13.57 -5.57 -3.33
CA ARG A 66 -14.17 -5.92 -2.03
C ARG A 66 -13.81 -7.34 -1.63
N ASP A 67 -13.82 -7.60 -0.32
CA ASP A 67 -13.61 -8.93 0.26
C ASP A 67 -12.43 -9.68 -0.36
N GLN A 68 -11.22 -9.12 -0.23
CA GLN A 68 -9.97 -9.70 -0.78
C GLN A 68 -9.86 -9.73 -2.32
N ALA A 69 -10.77 -9.08 -3.05
CA ALA A 69 -10.63 -8.93 -4.48
C ALA A 69 -9.31 -8.23 -4.85
N GLN A 70 -8.75 -8.66 -5.98
CA GLN A 70 -7.46 -8.19 -6.47
C GLN A 70 -7.57 -7.72 -7.91
N LEU A 71 -6.77 -6.72 -8.25
CA LEU A 71 -6.50 -6.32 -9.62
C LEU A 71 -5.04 -6.67 -9.95
N VAL A 72 -4.85 -7.64 -10.83
CA VAL A 72 -3.53 -8.09 -11.28
C VAL A 72 -3.32 -7.64 -12.72
N GLN A 73 -2.20 -6.95 -12.97
CA GLN A 73 -1.82 -6.57 -14.32
C GLN A 73 -0.68 -7.43 -14.85
N GLY A 74 -0.73 -7.71 -16.15
CA GLY A 74 0.32 -8.43 -16.87
C GLY A 74 1.67 -7.72 -16.83
N THR A 75 2.70 -8.38 -17.35
CA THR A 75 4.09 -7.87 -17.31
C THR A 75 4.42 -6.91 -18.45
N THR A 76 3.47 -6.70 -19.37
CA THR A 76 3.62 -5.75 -20.46
C THR A 76 3.70 -4.34 -19.89
N SER A 77 4.82 -3.64 -20.10
CA SER A 77 5.00 -2.27 -19.62
C SER A 77 3.99 -1.33 -20.29
N SER A 78 2.93 -1.01 -19.57
CA SER A 78 1.85 -0.15 -20.04
C SER A 78 1.40 0.79 -18.92
N ALA A 79 1.22 2.06 -19.26
CA ALA A 79 0.92 3.09 -18.28
C ALA A 79 -0.59 3.30 -18.20
N ASN A 80 -1.18 2.96 -17.05
CA ASN A 80 -2.60 3.24 -16.77
C ASN A 80 -2.92 4.73 -16.96
N SER A 81 -4.12 5.05 -17.44
CA SER A 81 -4.51 6.40 -17.84
C SER A 81 -5.97 6.74 -17.50
N GLY A 82 -6.41 7.94 -17.88
CA GLY A 82 -7.78 8.40 -17.69
C GLY A 82 -8.04 9.13 -16.36
N THR A 83 -9.25 9.65 -16.18
CA THR A 83 -9.65 10.46 -15.01
C THR A 83 -10.23 9.64 -13.87
N GLY A 84 -10.67 8.41 -14.15
CA GLY A 84 -11.26 7.51 -13.18
C GLY A 84 -10.24 6.87 -12.24
N TYR A 85 -10.76 6.07 -11.32
CA TYR A 85 -10.00 5.45 -10.26
C TYR A 85 -10.61 4.12 -9.83
N ILE A 86 -9.78 3.30 -9.19
CA ILE A 86 -10.25 2.15 -8.42
C ILE A 86 -10.50 2.56 -6.98
N SER A 87 -11.35 1.80 -6.30
CA SER A 87 -11.64 1.89 -4.87
C SER A 87 -11.21 0.58 -4.20
N VAL A 88 -10.36 0.68 -3.19
CA VAL A 88 -9.83 -0.45 -2.44
C VAL A 88 -10.00 -0.21 -0.95
N PHE A 89 -10.74 -1.10 -0.31
CA PHE A 89 -10.96 -1.08 1.13
C PHE A 89 -9.74 -1.61 1.89
N GLN A 90 -9.37 -0.89 2.94
CA GLN A 90 -8.18 -1.10 3.74
C GLN A 90 -8.53 -0.91 5.23
N ASP A 91 -8.44 -2.00 5.99
CA ASP A 91 -8.65 -1.99 7.44
C ASP A 91 -7.39 -1.54 8.18
N SER A 92 -7.59 -0.83 9.29
CA SER A 92 -6.52 -0.43 10.19
C SER A 92 -6.74 -0.97 11.58
N ASN A 93 -5.71 -1.47 12.24
CA ASN A 93 -5.83 -1.89 13.65
C ASN A 93 -5.05 -0.91 14.54
N SER A 94 -5.47 0.35 14.54
CA SER A 94 -4.91 1.42 15.36
C SER A 94 -5.96 2.45 15.75
N ASP A 95 -5.88 2.92 16.99
CA ASP A 95 -6.58 4.11 17.44
C ASP A 95 -5.73 5.39 17.22
N ALA A 96 -6.13 6.51 17.83
CA ALA A 96 -5.43 7.79 17.70
C ALA A 96 -4.00 7.81 18.31
N TYR A 97 -3.57 6.78 19.03
CA TYR A 97 -2.26 6.68 19.67
C TYR A 97 -1.30 5.75 18.94
N ASP A 98 -1.79 4.83 18.12
CA ASP A 98 -0.97 3.81 17.49
C ASP A 98 -0.77 4.06 15.99
N TYR A 99 0.43 3.79 15.49
CA TYR A 99 0.83 3.89 14.09
C TYR A 99 0.55 2.60 13.34
N ASN A 100 -0.10 2.75 12.18
CA ASN A 100 -0.08 1.73 11.14
C ASN A 100 0.95 2.07 10.06
N TYR A 101 1.56 1.01 9.51
CA TYR A 101 2.49 1.08 8.39
C TYR A 101 1.76 0.72 7.11
N TRP A 102 1.81 1.64 6.16
CA TRP A 102 1.06 1.57 4.92
C TRP A 102 1.99 1.67 3.72
N ALA A 103 1.54 1.10 2.62
CA ALA A 103 1.91 1.49 1.28
C ALA A 103 0.63 1.81 0.52
N SER A 104 0.75 2.30 -0.71
CA SER A 104 -0.43 2.60 -1.50
C SER A 104 -0.49 1.79 -2.79
N PRO A 105 -1.61 1.08 -3.05
CA PRO A 105 -1.90 0.45 -4.33
C PRO A 105 -2.27 1.46 -5.42
N VAL A 106 -2.49 2.72 -5.06
CA VAL A 106 -3.02 3.75 -5.95
C VAL A 106 -2.24 5.07 -5.90
N GLY A 107 -2.22 5.78 -7.02
CA GLY A 107 -1.70 7.13 -7.15
C GLY A 107 -2.77 8.16 -7.48
N ASN A 108 -2.41 9.44 -7.47
CA ASN A 108 -3.32 10.47 -7.98
C ASN A 108 -3.58 10.31 -9.51
N PRO A 109 -4.83 10.46 -9.98
CA PRO A 109 -5.19 10.20 -11.38
C PRO A 109 -4.95 11.38 -12.33
N THR A 110 -4.09 12.36 -11.97
CA THR A 110 -3.97 13.63 -12.73
C THR A 110 -3.26 13.51 -14.09
N SER A 111 -2.48 12.46 -14.31
CA SER A 111 -1.72 12.24 -15.57
C SER A 111 -1.28 10.78 -15.70
N THR A 112 -0.98 10.31 -16.93
CA THR A 112 -0.63 8.91 -17.29
C THR A 112 0.48 8.25 -16.45
N GLY A 113 0.29 6.98 -16.09
CA GLY A 113 1.23 6.16 -15.29
C GLY A 113 1.10 6.35 -13.77
N ASN A 114 2.00 5.70 -13.03
CA ASN A 114 2.02 5.74 -11.57
C ASN A 114 2.33 7.16 -11.08
N ARG A 115 1.70 7.56 -9.98
CA ARG A 115 1.83 8.89 -9.39
C ARG A 115 1.82 8.83 -7.87
N SER A 116 2.34 9.88 -7.25
CA SER A 116 2.39 9.98 -5.80
C SER A 116 1.00 9.84 -5.16
N PHE A 117 0.97 9.12 -4.05
CA PHE A 117 -0.15 9.04 -3.14
C PHE A 117 -0.13 10.21 -2.13
N GLY A 118 -1.23 10.40 -1.44
CA GLY A 118 -1.33 11.29 -0.29
C GLY A 118 -2.66 11.14 0.41
N ILE A 119 -2.83 11.86 1.52
CA ILE A 119 -4.05 11.78 2.34
C ILE A 119 -5.31 12.16 1.55
N ALA A 120 -5.17 12.96 0.49
CA ALA A 120 -6.25 13.31 -0.43
C ALA A 120 -6.81 12.12 -1.24
N ARG A 121 -6.27 10.90 -1.09
CA ARG A 121 -6.74 9.64 -1.70
C ARG A 121 -7.37 8.69 -0.68
N VAL A 122 -7.44 9.10 0.59
CA VAL A 122 -8.07 8.35 1.68
C VAL A 122 -9.50 8.86 1.86
N ASN A 123 -10.46 7.95 1.86
CA ASN A 123 -11.89 8.26 1.93
C ASN A 123 -12.54 7.49 3.09
N ASP A 124 -13.61 8.07 3.62
CA ASP A 124 -14.57 7.46 4.53
C ASP A 124 -15.44 6.46 3.76
N SER A 125 -15.39 5.19 4.15
CA SER A 125 -16.21 4.14 3.54
C SER A 125 -17.64 4.19 4.09
N ILE A 126 -18.58 4.78 3.33
CA ILE A 126 -19.99 4.92 3.73
C ILE A 126 -20.80 3.66 3.38
N SER A 127 -20.56 3.08 2.20
CA SER A 127 -21.17 1.83 1.74
C SER A 127 -20.24 1.10 0.79
N LEU A 128 -20.69 -0.03 0.22
CA LEU A 128 -19.88 -0.83 -0.69
C LEU A 128 -19.38 -0.07 -1.93
N THR A 129 -20.05 1.01 -2.36
CA THR A 129 -19.63 1.83 -3.50
C THR A 129 -19.48 3.31 -3.18
N GLU A 130 -20.16 3.78 -2.13
CA GLU A 130 -20.14 5.18 -1.71
C GLU A 130 -18.99 5.44 -0.73
N SER A 131 -18.25 6.49 -0.99
CA SER A 131 -17.26 7.00 -0.04
C SER A 131 -17.13 8.49 -0.17
N GLN A 132 -16.75 9.14 0.92
CA GLN A 132 -16.51 10.58 0.94
C GLN A 132 -15.05 10.84 1.27
N LEU A 133 -14.42 11.84 0.65
CA LEU A 133 -13.05 12.22 1.00
C LEU A 133 -12.92 12.46 2.52
N ALA A 134 -11.90 11.85 3.14
CA ALA A 134 -11.66 12.01 4.57
C ALA A 134 -11.33 13.47 4.89
N ASN A 135 -11.87 13.97 6.00
CA ASN A 135 -11.44 15.25 6.55
C ASN A 135 -10.01 15.13 7.09
N THR A 136 -9.36 16.27 7.28
CA THR A 136 -8.03 16.32 7.90
C THR A 136 -7.99 17.28 9.06
N THR A 137 -7.23 16.94 10.10
CA THR A 137 -6.92 17.84 11.22
C THR A 137 -5.42 17.93 11.45
N SER A 138 -4.97 19.06 12.01
CA SER A 138 -3.60 19.22 12.55
C SER A 138 -3.53 18.93 14.05
N GLY A 139 -4.68 18.64 14.68
CA GLY A 139 -4.75 18.19 16.07
C GLY A 139 -4.12 16.82 16.25
N TYR A 140 -3.94 16.40 17.50
CA TYR A 140 -3.33 15.10 17.80
C TYR A 140 -4.24 13.92 17.42
N ASN A 141 -5.54 14.01 17.65
CA ASN A 141 -6.45 12.88 17.44
C ASN A 141 -7.26 13.03 16.15
N GLY A 142 -7.45 11.91 15.45
CA GLY A 142 -8.46 11.75 14.41
C GLY A 142 -9.79 11.25 14.97
N TRP A 143 -10.81 11.18 14.12
CA TRP A 143 -12.17 10.72 14.44
C TRP A 143 -12.69 9.80 13.34
N SER A 144 -13.43 8.74 13.70
CA SER A 144 -13.98 7.80 12.71
C SER A 144 -15.20 8.33 11.97
N SER A 145 -16.00 9.22 12.58
CA SER A 145 -17.27 9.68 12.01
C SER A 145 -17.57 11.16 12.30
N PRO A 146 -17.67 12.02 11.26
CA PRO A 146 -17.18 11.76 9.90
C PRO A 146 -15.66 11.52 9.92
N LEU A 147 -15.17 10.62 9.06
CA LEU A 147 -13.75 10.26 9.07
C LEU A 147 -12.87 11.50 8.96
N THR A 148 -11.98 11.66 9.92
CA THR A 148 -11.03 12.75 10.01
C THR A 148 -9.67 12.22 10.42
N VAL A 149 -8.70 12.32 9.51
CA VAL A 149 -7.33 11.82 9.75
C VAL A 149 -6.45 12.94 10.32
N SER A 150 -5.69 12.64 11.37
CA SER A 150 -4.67 13.55 11.89
C SER A 150 -3.44 13.56 10.98
N THR A 151 -3.27 14.66 10.24
CA THR A 151 -2.08 14.87 9.40
C THR A 151 -0.82 15.14 10.22
N ARG A 152 -0.95 15.37 11.53
CA ARG A 152 0.20 15.52 12.43
C ARG A 152 1.05 14.26 12.48
N TRP A 153 0.44 13.10 12.28
CA TRP A 153 1.09 11.80 12.36
C TRP A 153 1.34 11.16 10.99
N PHE A 154 1.13 11.90 9.90
CA PHE A 154 1.33 11.38 8.55
C PHE A 154 2.77 11.62 8.08
N PHE A 155 3.59 10.58 8.11
CA PHE A 155 5.01 10.62 7.79
C PHE A 155 5.41 9.57 6.76
N ARG A 156 6.52 9.81 6.06
CA ARG A 156 7.22 8.79 5.28
C ARG A 156 8.69 8.75 5.66
N TRP A 157 9.37 7.66 5.35
CA TRP A 157 10.82 7.59 5.46
C TRP A 157 11.49 8.27 4.26
N ASN A 158 12.50 9.09 4.51
CA ASN A 158 13.43 9.49 3.47
C ASN A 158 14.64 8.54 3.50
N PRO A 159 14.76 7.61 2.54
CA PRO A 159 15.90 6.70 2.50
C PRO A 159 17.22 7.45 2.36
N THR A 160 17.23 8.63 1.73
CA THR A 160 18.47 9.39 1.51
C THR A 160 19.01 10.03 2.76
N THR A 161 18.15 10.71 3.50
CA THR A 161 18.58 11.39 4.74
C THR A 161 18.48 10.50 5.96
N GLN A 162 17.84 9.33 5.84
CA GLN A 162 17.52 8.43 6.94
C GLN A 162 16.74 9.16 8.05
N ARG A 163 15.68 9.88 7.66
CA ARG A 163 14.82 10.66 8.58
C ARG A 163 13.36 10.56 8.17
N TRP A 164 12.48 10.64 9.15
CA TRP A 164 11.05 10.84 8.93
C TRP A 164 10.77 12.21 8.32
N LEU A 165 9.97 12.23 7.25
CA LEU A 165 9.47 13.44 6.60
C LEU A 165 7.97 13.54 6.80
N TRP A 166 7.52 14.69 7.30
CA TRP A 166 6.11 15.01 7.42
C TRP A 166 5.51 15.25 6.03
N ASN A 167 4.35 14.65 5.75
CA ASN A 167 3.72 14.69 4.43
C ASN A 167 2.68 15.80 4.27
N GLY A 168 2.15 16.39 5.36
CA GLY A 168 1.09 17.38 5.28
C GLY A 168 -0.20 16.83 4.65
N THR A 169 -0.84 17.60 3.78
CA THR A 169 -2.13 17.24 3.15
C THR A 169 -2.03 16.89 1.66
N GLY A 170 -0.85 16.98 1.06
CA GLY A 170 -0.65 16.84 -0.38
C GLY A 170 -0.45 15.40 -0.86
N ASN A 171 -0.49 15.21 -2.18
CA ASN A 171 -0.09 13.97 -2.86
C ASN A 171 1.45 13.88 -2.97
N VAL A 172 2.12 13.70 -1.84
CA VAL A 172 3.57 13.82 -1.77
C VAL A 172 4.31 12.49 -1.59
N VAL A 173 3.63 11.40 -1.22
CA VAL A 173 4.26 10.09 -0.98
C VAL A 173 4.58 9.46 -2.34
N PRO A 174 5.86 9.31 -2.73
CA PRO A 174 6.19 8.75 -4.03
C PRO A 174 5.73 7.29 -4.17
N VAL A 175 5.56 6.84 -5.42
CA VAL A 175 5.15 5.47 -5.73
C VAL A 175 6.15 4.48 -5.11
N GLY A 176 5.65 3.41 -4.49
CA GLY A 176 6.47 2.40 -3.82
C GLY A 176 6.96 2.78 -2.42
N TYR A 177 6.95 4.06 -2.06
CA TYR A 177 7.35 4.47 -0.71
C TYR A 177 6.21 4.15 0.27
N GLY A 178 6.56 3.57 1.40
CA GLY A 178 5.63 3.41 2.49
C GLY A 178 5.48 4.70 3.29
N PHE A 179 4.42 4.75 4.08
CA PHE A 179 4.11 5.83 5.00
C PHE A 179 3.53 5.29 6.29
N ILE A 180 3.55 6.11 7.33
CA ILE A 180 2.90 5.82 8.60
C ILE A 180 1.86 6.89 8.88
N MET A 181 0.76 6.49 9.50
CA MET A 181 -0.21 7.39 10.11
C MET A 181 -0.82 6.71 11.33
N LYS A 182 -1.23 7.53 12.31
CA LYS A 182 -2.04 7.02 13.40
C LYS A 182 -3.50 6.88 12.97
N GLY A 183 -4.24 6.04 13.68
CA GLY A 183 -5.65 5.81 13.44
C GLY A 183 -6.55 6.90 13.99
N THR A 184 -7.75 6.47 14.38
CA THR A 184 -8.86 7.36 14.76
C THR A 184 -9.36 7.04 16.15
N ASP A 185 -10.03 8.01 16.77
CA ASP A 185 -10.69 7.88 18.07
C ASP A 185 -9.75 7.55 19.22
N VAL A 186 -10.19 7.89 20.43
CA VAL A 186 -9.46 7.56 21.66
C VAL A 186 -10.14 6.36 22.26
N THR A 187 -9.43 5.23 22.30
CA THR A 187 -9.98 4.01 22.90
C THR A 187 -9.26 3.73 24.20
N VAL A 188 -10.00 3.55 25.29
CA VAL A 188 -9.36 3.16 26.56
C VAL A 188 -9.44 1.64 26.65
N HIS A 189 -8.32 0.98 26.42
CA HIS A 189 -8.23 -0.47 26.56
C HIS A 189 -6.97 -0.90 27.31
N GLY A 190 -7.04 -2.06 27.96
CA GLY A 190 -5.96 -2.62 28.76
C GLY A 190 -5.31 -3.85 28.13
N ASP A 191 -5.76 -4.27 26.95
CA ASP A 191 -5.15 -5.35 26.19
C ASP A 191 -4.04 -4.77 25.29
N PRO A 192 -2.78 -5.18 25.47
CA PRO A 192 -1.68 -4.73 24.61
C PRO A 192 -1.79 -5.24 23.16
N PHE A 193 -2.62 -6.25 22.89
CA PHE A 193 -2.65 -6.97 21.61
C PHE A 193 -3.83 -6.64 20.71
N THR A 194 -4.94 -6.18 21.29
CA THR A 194 -6.18 -5.94 20.57
C THR A 194 -6.47 -4.45 20.53
N ASP A 195 -6.61 -3.89 19.33
CA ASP A 195 -7.17 -2.55 19.20
C ASP A 195 -8.69 -2.68 19.08
N PRO A 196 -9.48 -2.06 19.97
CA PRO A 196 -10.92 -2.02 19.81
C PRO A 196 -11.36 -1.18 18.60
N GLN A 197 -10.50 -0.32 18.05
CA GLN A 197 -10.78 0.46 16.87
C GLN A 197 -10.23 -0.18 15.60
N ASN A 198 -11.15 -0.56 14.71
CA ASN A 198 -10.83 -0.84 13.32
C ASN A 198 -11.55 0.15 12.39
N GLN A 199 -10.80 1.12 11.86
CA GLN A 199 -11.30 2.03 10.84
C GLN A 199 -11.12 1.42 9.45
N LEU A 200 -12.22 1.34 8.70
CA LEU A 200 -12.22 0.99 7.30
C LEU A 200 -11.96 2.24 6.45
N TYR A 201 -10.83 2.28 5.76
CA TYR A 201 -10.48 3.32 4.79
C TYR A 201 -10.77 2.86 3.37
N ASP A 202 -11.16 3.79 2.49
CA ASP A 202 -11.21 3.54 1.05
C ASP A 202 -10.10 4.33 0.33
N PHE A 203 -9.12 3.61 -0.18
CA PHE A 203 -8.05 4.18 -0.98
C PHE A 203 -8.52 4.30 -2.43
N ARG A 204 -8.77 5.54 -2.87
CA ARG A 204 -9.24 5.84 -4.23
C ARG A 204 -8.18 6.52 -5.07
N GLY A 205 -7.83 5.92 -6.18
CA GLY A 205 -6.89 6.50 -7.13
C GLY A 205 -6.62 5.61 -8.34
N ARG A 206 -5.63 6.00 -9.15
CA ARG A 206 -5.21 5.17 -10.28
C ARG A 206 -4.40 3.98 -9.77
N PRO A 207 -4.67 2.75 -10.20
CA PRO A 207 -3.89 1.59 -9.79
C PRO A 207 -2.44 1.73 -10.28
N ASN A 208 -1.50 1.44 -9.37
CA ASN A 208 -0.10 1.35 -9.72
C ASN A 208 0.16 0.07 -10.53
N ASN A 209 1.09 0.15 -11.48
CA ASN A 209 1.44 -0.95 -12.39
C ASN A 209 2.94 -0.95 -12.73
N GLY A 210 3.44 -2.11 -13.12
CA GLY A 210 4.79 -2.28 -13.66
C GLY A 210 5.86 -2.16 -12.57
N ASP A 211 7.12 -2.13 -12.99
CA ASP A 211 8.24 -2.14 -12.06
C ASP A 211 8.32 -0.83 -11.26
N ILE A 212 8.40 -0.95 -9.94
CA ILE A 212 8.44 0.15 -8.98
C ILE A 212 9.74 0.04 -8.18
N THR A 213 10.60 1.04 -8.35
CA THR A 213 11.92 1.09 -7.73
C THR A 213 11.91 1.99 -6.50
N VAL A 214 12.40 1.47 -5.36
CA VAL A 214 12.54 2.21 -4.10
C VAL A 214 14.01 2.17 -3.66
N PRO A 215 14.69 3.32 -3.53
CA PRO A 215 16.08 3.35 -3.15
C PRO A 215 16.29 2.93 -1.69
N VAL A 216 17.43 2.29 -1.44
CA VAL A 216 17.97 1.97 -0.11
C VAL A 216 19.36 2.62 0.01
N GLN A 217 19.49 3.68 0.82
CA GLN A 217 20.76 4.38 0.97
C GLN A 217 21.65 3.79 2.08
N ALA A 218 22.95 4.11 1.97
CA ALA A 218 24.04 3.83 2.92
C ALA A 218 23.64 4.17 4.34
N GLY A 219 23.77 3.16 5.20
CA GLY A 219 23.28 3.19 6.55
C GLY A 219 23.84 4.31 7.40
N VAL A 220 23.02 4.71 8.37
CA VAL A 220 23.45 5.49 9.52
C VAL A 220 23.92 4.52 10.59
N VAL A 221 25.02 4.86 11.27
CA VAL A 221 25.46 4.13 12.45
C VAL A 221 24.39 4.31 13.52
N ALA A 222 23.68 3.23 13.83
CA ALA A 222 22.72 3.22 14.93
C ALA A 222 23.46 3.29 16.28
N THR A 223 22.71 3.53 17.36
CA THR A 223 23.27 3.70 18.70
C THR A 223 24.02 2.45 19.20
N ASP A 224 23.74 1.28 18.63
CA ASP A 224 24.45 0.02 18.90
C ASP A 224 25.80 -0.11 18.17
N GLY A 225 26.17 0.87 17.34
CA GLY A 225 27.41 0.90 16.56
C GLY A 225 27.31 0.18 15.21
N ASN A 226 26.16 -0.42 14.88
CA ASN A 226 25.95 -1.10 13.61
C ASN A 226 25.43 -0.13 12.54
N THR A 227 25.85 -0.34 11.29
CA THR A 227 25.34 0.41 10.14
C THR A 227 24.21 -0.39 9.51
N TYR A 228 22.99 0.12 9.57
CA TYR A 228 21.84 -0.53 8.95
C TYR A 228 21.43 0.23 7.69
N ASN A 229 21.29 -0.46 6.56
CA ASN A 229 20.66 0.10 5.37
C ASN A 229 19.18 -0.30 5.41
N PHE A 230 18.29 0.68 5.43
CA PHE A 230 16.86 0.40 5.41
C PHE A 230 16.04 1.48 4.70
N THR A 231 14.88 1.06 4.23
CA THR A 231 13.87 1.92 3.63
C THR A 231 12.48 1.50 4.07
N LEU A 232 11.55 2.45 4.12
CA LEU A 232 10.13 2.17 4.30
C LEU A 232 9.47 2.03 2.93
N THR A 233 8.97 0.84 2.64
CA THR A 233 8.21 0.52 1.43
C THR A 233 6.98 -0.29 1.84
N GLY A 234 6.42 -1.08 0.93
CA GLY A 234 5.31 -1.98 1.21
C GLY A 234 4.80 -2.59 -0.09
N ASN A 235 3.59 -3.13 -0.05
CA ASN A 235 2.91 -3.58 -1.26
C ASN A 235 2.35 -2.37 -2.05
N PRO A 236 2.90 -2.07 -3.24
CA PRO A 236 2.48 -0.92 -4.02
C PRO A 236 1.35 -1.25 -5.01
N TYR A 237 0.87 -2.49 -5.07
CA TYR A 237 -0.07 -2.98 -6.07
C TYR A 237 -1.47 -3.25 -5.48
N PRO A 238 -2.53 -3.16 -6.29
CA PRO A 238 -3.88 -3.57 -5.89
C PRO A 238 -4.09 -5.10 -5.93
N SER A 239 -3.04 -5.86 -5.63
CA SER A 239 -3.03 -7.33 -5.48
C SER A 239 -2.11 -7.71 -4.31
N ALA A 240 -2.17 -8.94 -3.82
CA ALA A 240 -1.19 -9.44 -2.86
C ALA A 240 0.22 -9.49 -3.49
N LEU A 241 1.26 -9.28 -2.68
CA LEU A 241 2.67 -9.29 -3.09
C LEU A 241 3.40 -10.43 -2.38
N ASP A 242 4.07 -11.33 -3.11
CA ASP A 242 4.88 -12.41 -2.54
C ASP A 242 6.30 -11.93 -2.21
N LEU A 243 6.59 -11.76 -0.91
CA LEU A 243 7.89 -11.29 -0.46
C LEU A 243 9.01 -12.30 -0.70
N LYS A 244 8.70 -13.59 -0.90
CA LYS A 244 9.68 -14.58 -1.36
C LYS A 244 10.13 -14.24 -2.78
N ASP A 245 9.20 -13.94 -3.68
CA ASP A 245 9.54 -13.60 -5.07
C ASP A 245 10.25 -12.24 -5.16
N VAL A 246 9.87 -11.26 -4.33
CA VAL A 246 10.64 -10.00 -4.18
C VAL A 246 12.07 -10.28 -3.71
N PHE A 247 12.26 -11.09 -2.67
CA PHE A 247 13.58 -11.38 -2.10
C PHE A 247 14.51 -12.11 -3.07
N TYR A 248 13.98 -13.09 -3.79
CA TYR A 248 14.77 -13.95 -4.67
C TYR A 248 14.92 -13.40 -6.09
N ASP A 249 14.32 -12.25 -6.41
CA ASP A 249 14.55 -11.57 -7.67
C ASP A 249 16.03 -11.19 -7.82
N ALA A 250 16.60 -11.49 -8.99
CA ALA A 250 17.99 -11.20 -9.30
C ALA A 250 18.33 -9.70 -9.26
N ASP A 251 17.33 -8.82 -9.35
CA ASP A 251 17.49 -7.37 -9.21
C ASP A 251 17.47 -6.88 -7.75
N ASN A 252 17.18 -7.74 -6.76
CA ASN A 252 17.01 -7.40 -5.35
C ASN A 252 18.05 -8.07 -4.42
N THR A 253 19.28 -8.20 -4.88
CA THR A 253 20.35 -8.94 -4.17
C THR A 253 20.75 -8.37 -2.80
N GLU A 254 20.35 -7.13 -2.49
CA GLU A 254 20.70 -6.45 -1.25
C GLU A 254 19.79 -6.77 -0.08
N ILE A 255 18.58 -7.31 -0.31
CA ILE A 255 17.57 -7.51 0.74
C ILE A 255 18.09 -8.52 1.77
N ASP A 256 17.96 -8.17 3.04
CA ASP A 256 18.22 -9.05 4.18
C ASP A 256 16.92 -9.59 4.77
N SER A 257 16.00 -8.69 5.11
CA SER A 257 14.77 -9.04 5.83
C SER A 257 13.68 -7.98 5.68
N PHE A 258 12.45 -8.39 5.98
CA PHE A 258 11.25 -7.53 5.98
C PHE A 258 10.76 -7.37 7.41
N ARG A 259 10.59 -6.12 7.87
CA ARG A 259 10.27 -5.80 9.26
C ARG A 259 8.96 -5.03 9.39
N TYR A 260 8.15 -5.47 10.34
CA TYR A 260 6.82 -4.94 10.64
C TYR A 260 6.80 -4.37 12.04
N TRP A 261 6.51 -3.08 12.17
CA TRP A 261 6.36 -2.46 13.48
C TRP A 261 5.04 -2.89 14.10
N ASP A 262 5.06 -3.16 15.39
CA ASP A 262 3.88 -3.37 16.23
C ASP A 262 4.14 -2.73 17.60
N GLU A 263 3.06 -2.33 18.26
CA GLU A 263 3.14 -1.63 19.53
C GLU A 263 2.07 -2.09 20.52
N ASP A 264 2.31 -1.72 21.77
CA ASP A 264 1.44 -2.01 22.89
C ASP A 264 0.23 -1.06 22.88
N ARG A 265 -0.91 -1.63 22.48
CA ARG A 265 -2.19 -0.93 22.32
C ARG A 265 -2.88 -0.56 23.63
N SER A 266 -2.30 -0.91 24.77
CA SER A 266 -2.83 -0.51 26.08
C SER A 266 -2.36 0.89 26.51
N ILE A 267 -1.51 1.54 25.71
CA ILE A 267 -0.83 2.79 26.07
C ILE A 267 -1.35 3.95 25.23
N ASN A 268 -2.18 4.78 25.85
CA ASN A 268 -2.72 5.99 25.22
C ASN A 268 -1.80 7.20 25.43
N SER A 269 -0.70 7.26 24.69
CA SER A 269 0.20 8.41 24.71
C SER A 269 0.65 8.86 23.32
N HIS A 270 0.82 10.18 23.17
CA HIS A 270 1.49 10.76 22.02
C HIS A 270 2.98 11.00 22.27
N TYR A 271 3.45 10.75 23.50
CA TYR A 271 4.86 10.84 23.83
C TYR A 271 5.52 9.50 23.52
N TYR A 272 6.47 9.52 22.60
CA TYR A 272 7.19 8.33 22.17
C TYR A 272 7.87 7.55 23.33
N VAL A 273 8.28 8.24 24.40
CA VAL A 273 8.90 7.60 25.59
C VAL A 273 7.93 6.75 26.40
N ASP A 274 6.63 7.07 26.32
CA ASP A 274 5.59 6.34 27.04
C ASP A 274 5.20 5.07 26.28
N ASN A 275 5.22 5.11 24.94
CA ASN A 275 4.87 3.98 24.08
C ASN A 275 5.88 2.83 24.21
N LYS A 276 5.43 1.61 23.87
CA LYS A 276 6.24 0.39 23.83
C LYS A 276 5.96 -0.31 22.52
N GLY A 277 6.99 -0.81 21.85
CA GLY A 277 6.82 -1.45 20.56
C GLY A 277 8.12 -2.05 20.06
N GLY A 278 8.04 -2.70 18.90
CA GLY A 278 9.19 -3.34 18.29
C GLY A 278 8.89 -3.84 16.89
N TYR A 279 9.92 -4.34 16.22
CA TYR A 279 9.79 -4.92 14.89
C TYR A 279 9.69 -6.45 14.97
N GLY A 280 8.63 -7.00 14.39
CA GLY A 280 8.60 -8.38 13.94
C GLY A 280 9.38 -8.48 12.65
N THR A 281 10.06 -9.62 12.43
CA THR A 281 10.94 -9.79 11.28
C THR A 281 10.56 -11.06 10.53
N TRP A 282 10.21 -10.91 9.25
CA TRP A 282 10.09 -12.03 8.33
C TRP A 282 11.38 -12.17 7.53
N ILE A 283 11.88 -13.40 7.47
CA ILE A 283 13.00 -13.81 6.62
C ILE A 283 12.52 -14.91 5.67
N PRO A 284 13.02 -14.94 4.42
CA PRO A 284 12.67 -15.98 3.47
C PRO A 284 13.18 -17.35 3.92
N GLY A 285 12.61 -18.40 3.34
CA GLY A 285 13.16 -19.76 3.47
C GLY A 285 14.55 -19.86 2.84
N PRO A 286 15.30 -20.95 3.07
CA PRO A 286 16.66 -21.12 2.53
C PRO A 286 16.72 -21.30 1.01
N GLN A 287 15.57 -21.50 0.35
CA GLN A 287 15.46 -21.74 -1.09
C GLN A 287 14.28 -20.94 -1.67
N ALA A 288 14.39 -20.60 -2.96
CA ALA A 288 13.34 -19.94 -3.74
C ALA A 288 12.25 -20.93 -4.16
N ASP A 289 11.58 -21.56 -3.19
CA ASP A 289 10.52 -22.53 -3.42
C ASP A 289 9.31 -22.30 -2.51
N ASP A 290 8.21 -22.98 -2.82
CA ASP A 290 6.98 -22.87 -2.04
C ASP A 290 6.92 -23.81 -0.83
N LEU A 291 7.91 -24.69 -0.68
CA LEU A 291 8.01 -25.62 0.45
C LEU A 291 8.57 -24.93 1.70
N ASN A 292 9.30 -23.83 1.51
CA ASN A 292 9.91 -23.06 2.57
C ASN A 292 9.32 -21.63 2.60
N PRO A 293 8.16 -21.41 3.24
CA PRO A 293 7.44 -20.12 3.21
C PRO A 293 8.12 -18.97 3.98
N GLY A 294 9.34 -19.18 4.47
CA GLY A 294 10.02 -18.27 5.37
C GLY A 294 9.56 -18.39 6.82
N VAL A 295 10.14 -17.55 7.68
CA VAL A 295 9.89 -17.55 9.12
C VAL A 295 9.62 -16.13 9.57
N TYR A 296 8.47 -15.92 10.23
CA TYR A 296 8.18 -14.68 10.93
C TYR A 296 8.50 -14.82 12.42
N THR A 297 9.43 -14.00 12.89
CA THR A 297 9.68 -13.82 14.32
C THR A 297 8.85 -12.64 14.80
N VAL A 298 7.97 -12.87 15.77
CA VAL A 298 7.08 -11.84 16.34
C VAL A 298 7.88 -10.71 17.02
N PRO A 299 7.35 -9.47 17.04
CA PRO A 299 8.02 -8.36 17.69
C PRO A 299 8.12 -8.61 19.19
N THR A 300 9.29 -8.33 19.78
CA THR A 300 9.41 -8.10 21.23
C THR A 300 9.21 -6.61 21.49
N PHE A 301 8.40 -6.26 22.48
CA PHE A 301 8.18 -4.85 22.84
C PHE A 301 9.28 -4.35 23.77
N PHE A 302 9.79 -3.15 23.47
CA PHE A 302 10.84 -2.49 24.22
C PHE A 302 10.39 -1.13 24.76
N ASN A 303 11.04 -0.70 25.83
CA ASN A 303 11.02 0.69 26.28
C ASN A 303 11.93 1.54 25.39
N TYR A 304 11.68 2.84 25.33
CA TYR A 304 12.55 3.78 24.61
C TYR A 304 12.82 5.04 25.44
N ASP A 305 14.01 5.61 25.27
CA ASP A 305 14.40 6.86 25.94
C ASP A 305 14.01 8.11 25.12
N HIS A 306 14.22 9.29 25.71
CA HIS A 306 13.93 10.59 25.06
C HIS A 306 14.75 10.85 23.78
N SER A 307 15.83 10.10 23.57
CA SER A 307 16.69 10.21 22.39
C SER A 307 16.32 9.19 21.30
N GLY A 308 15.29 8.35 21.50
CA GLY A 308 14.93 7.31 20.55
C GLY A 308 15.67 5.99 20.74
N ASN A 309 16.50 5.86 21.77
CA ASN A 309 17.28 4.65 21.97
C ASN A 309 16.43 3.56 22.62
N GLN A 310 16.59 2.34 22.11
CA GLN A 310 15.96 1.16 22.67
C GLN A 310 16.50 0.88 24.08
N GLY A 311 15.59 0.75 25.03
CA GLY A 311 15.84 0.32 26.41
C GLY A 311 15.55 -1.17 26.62
N GLY A 312 15.26 -1.53 27.87
CA GLY A 312 14.95 -2.92 28.24
C GLY A 312 13.64 -3.41 27.62
N SER A 313 13.57 -4.73 27.35
CA SER A 313 12.33 -5.41 26.95
C SER A 313 11.26 -5.27 28.04
N THR A 314 10.00 -5.14 27.63
CA THR A 314 8.85 -5.16 28.54
C THR A 314 8.42 -6.58 28.93
N GLY A 315 8.95 -7.60 28.24
CA GLY A 315 8.48 -8.99 28.35
C GLY A 315 7.21 -9.30 27.55
N MET A 316 6.62 -8.30 26.87
CA MET A 316 5.49 -8.49 25.96
C MET A 316 5.95 -8.71 24.52
N MET A 317 5.17 -9.47 23.76
CA MET A 317 5.43 -9.79 22.36
C MET A 317 4.18 -9.56 21.53
N GLY A 318 4.33 -9.03 20.32
CA GLY A 318 3.20 -8.83 19.42
C GLY A 318 2.66 -10.12 18.81
N ALA A 319 1.64 -9.98 17.97
CA ALA A 319 0.94 -11.12 17.39
C ALA A 319 1.74 -11.84 16.28
N ALA A 320 1.47 -13.14 16.13
CA ALA A 320 1.97 -13.94 15.03
C ALA A 320 1.10 -13.79 13.79
N PHE A 321 1.73 -13.62 12.63
CA PHE A 321 1.08 -13.48 11.34
C PHE A 321 1.82 -14.29 10.28
N GLU A 322 1.09 -14.78 9.29
CA GLU A 322 1.68 -15.23 8.04
C GLU A 322 2.14 -14.01 7.25
N ARG A 323 3.45 -13.88 7.01
CA ARG A 323 4.05 -12.68 6.43
C ARG A 323 4.69 -12.88 5.05
N ARG A 324 4.58 -14.07 4.46
CA ARG A 324 5.07 -14.32 3.09
C ARG A 324 4.36 -13.40 2.08
N PHE A 325 3.04 -13.33 2.15
CA PHE A 325 2.26 -12.44 1.30
C PHE A 325 1.98 -11.14 2.03
N ALA A 326 2.40 -10.02 1.47
CA ALA A 326 1.99 -8.70 1.92
C ALA A 326 0.62 -8.38 1.29
N PRO A 327 -0.44 -8.17 2.09
CA PRO A 327 -1.74 -7.79 1.54
C PRO A 327 -1.66 -6.40 0.90
N ILE A 328 -2.69 -6.07 0.12
CA ILE A 328 -2.82 -4.75 -0.52
C ILE A 328 -2.63 -3.67 0.55
N GLY A 329 -1.84 -2.64 0.25
CA GLY A 329 -1.64 -1.48 1.13
C GLY A 329 -0.78 -1.72 2.38
N GLN A 330 -0.27 -2.93 2.63
CA GLN A 330 0.61 -3.20 3.77
C GLN A 330 1.97 -2.52 3.59
N GLY A 331 2.34 -1.65 4.54
CA GLY A 331 3.68 -1.08 4.65
C GLY A 331 4.64 -1.95 5.46
N PHE A 332 5.92 -1.93 5.14
CA PHE A 332 6.97 -2.59 5.91
C PHE A 332 8.35 -1.95 5.67
N MET A 333 9.23 -2.12 6.65
CA MET A 333 10.63 -1.75 6.51
C MET A 333 11.37 -2.87 5.79
N VAL A 334 12.17 -2.54 4.78
CA VAL A 334 13.15 -3.49 4.24
C VAL A 334 14.50 -3.16 4.81
N VAL A 335 15.15 -4.17 5.39
CA VAL A 335 16.55 -4.11 5.81
C VAL A 335 17.40 -4.73 4.72
N ALA A 336 18.52 -4.10 4.41
CA ALA A 336 19.42 -4.50 3.35
C ALA A 336 20.88 -4.58 3.83
N ASN A 337 21.61 -5.52 3.27
CA ASN A 337 23.04 -5.74 3.53
C ASN A 337 23.93 -4.71 2.82
N SER A 338 23.40 -4.04 1.79
CA SER A 338 24.11 -3.00 1.06
C SER A 338 23.16 -1.90 0.58
N THR A 339 23.74 -0.81 0.09
CA THR A 339 22.99 0.22 -0.64
C THR A 339 22.53 -0.29 -1.99
N GLY A 340 21.41 0.22 -2.48
CA GLY A 340 20.87 -0.17 -3.77
C GLY A 340 19.49 0.39 -3.97
N SER A 341 18.65 -0.40 -4.62
CA SER A 341 17.27 -0.10 -4.91
C SER A 341 16.49 -1.39 -4.97
N ILE A 342 15.43 -1.48 -4.19
CA ILE A 342 14.49 -2.59 -4.25
C ILE A 342 13.56 -2.34 -5.44
N ILE A 343 13.48 -3.29 -6.35
CA ILE A 343 12.56 -3.29 -7.48
C ILE A 343 11.43 -4.27 -7.18
N ILE A 344 10.23 -3.74 -7.00
CA ILE A 344 9.00 -4.52 -6.89
C ILE A 344 8.38 -4.59 -8.29
N LYS A 345 7.97 -5.78 -8.74
CA LYS A 345 7.48 -6.03 -10.09
C LYS A 345 6.10 -6.69 -10.05
N ASN A 346 5.34 -6.57 -11.13
CA ASN A 346 4.04 -7.26 -11.27
C ASN A 346 4.14 -8.80 -11.19
N VAL A 347 5.32 -9.37 -11.42
CA VAL A 347 5.56 -10.82 -11.34
C VAL A 347 5.77 -11.32 -9.92
N HIS A 348 5.92 -10.41 -8.95
CA HIS A 348 6.12 -10.72 -7.53
C HIS A 348 4.81 -10.92 -6.80
#